data_AF-A0A227J118-F1
#
_entry.id   AF-A0A227J118-F1
#
_cell.length_a   1.000
_cell.length_b   1.000
_cell.length_c   1.000
_cell.angle_alpha   90.00
_cell.angle_beta   90.00
_cell.angle_gamma   90.00
#
_symmetry.space_group_name_H-M   'P 1'
#
loop_
_entity.id
_entity.type
_entity.pdbx_description
1 polymer ?
#
loop_
_entity_poly.entity_id
_entity_poly.type
_entity_poly.pdbx_seq_one_letter_code
_entity_poly.pdbx_strand_id
1 'polypeptide(L)'
;PNCISYDPTFAYEVAVIMQDGIRRMYGPDQENVFYYLTLMNENYAMPAMPEGAEEGIRKGIYKLETYTGDKAKVQLMSSGTIMNEVRKAAQILSEE
;
A
#
# COMPACT_ATOMS: atom_id res chain seq x y z
N PRO A 1 -7.18 -18.26 -13.71
CA PRO A 1 -6.02 -17.33 -13.56
C PRO A 1 -5.58 -17.28 -12.09
N ASN A 2 -4.29 -17.32 -11.78
CA ASN A 2 -3.80 -17.54 -10.40
C ASN A 2 -2.59 -16.69 -9.99
N CYS A 3 -2.29 -15.63 -10.76
CA CYS A 3 -1.31 -14.62 -10.36
C CYS A 3 -1.97 -13.59 -9.45
N ILE A 4 -1.40 -13.35 -8.27
CA ILE A 4 -1.80 -12.27 -7.36
C ILE A 4 -0.72 -11.18 -7.40
N SER A 5 -1.08 -10.00 -7.90
CA SER A 5 -0.14 -8.91 -8.16
C SER A 5 -0.27 -7.76 -7.16
N TYR A 6 0.86 -7.24 -6.67
CA TYR A 6 0.93 -6.07 -5.79
C TYR A 6 2.04 -5.10 -6.22
N ASP A 7 1.81 -3.81 -5.99
CA ASP A 7 2.78 -2.72 -6.17
C ASP A 7 2.93 -1.95 -4.84
N PRO A 8 3.58 -2.54 -3.82
CA PRO A 8 3.72 -1.93 -2.50
C PRO A 8 4.54 -0.64 -2.55
N THR A 9 4.09 0.35 -1.78
CA THR A 9 4.84 1.56 -1.49
C THR A 9 5.78 1.31 -0.31
N PHE A 10 5.26 1.01 0.87
CA PHE A 10 6.05 1.02 2.10
C PHE A 10 6.57 -0.36 2.50
N ALA A 11 7.68 -0.40 3.22
CA ALA A 11 8.32 -1.64 3.66
C ALA A 11 7.38 -2.55 4.48
N TYR A 12 6.48 -1.99 5.29
CA TYR A 12 5.51 -2.79 6.04
C TYR A 12 4.48 -3.48 5.16
N GLU A 13 4.14 -2.91 4.00
CA GLU A 13 3.20 -3.53 3.06
C GLU A 13 3.83 -4.77 2.44
N VAL A 14 5.11 -4.68 2.07
CA VAL A 14 5.90 -5.82 1.60
C VAL A 14 5.86 -6.95 2.63
N ALA A 15 6.10 -6.64 3.91
CA ALA A 15 6.08 -7.64 4.99
C ALA A 15 4.70 -8.33 5.12
N VAL A 16 3.61 -7.56 5.14
CA VAL A 16 2.24 -8.10 5.24
C VAL A 16 1.88 -8.95 4.02
N ILE A 17 2.19 -8.48 2.80
CA ILE A 17 1.90 -9.18 1.55
C ILE A 17 2.69 -10.50 1.48
N MET A 18 3.98 -10.47 1.80
CA MET A 18 4.82 -11.67 1.80
C MET A 18 4.36 -12.69 2.84
N GLN A 19 4.01 -12.24 4.06
CA GLN A 19 3.51 -13.11 5.11
C GLN A 19 2.19 -13.79 4.69
N ASP A 20 1.26 -13.03 4.10
CA ASP A 20 0.00 -13.58 3.61
C ASP A 20 0.20 -14.55 2.43
N GLY A 21 1.09 -14.21 1.50
CA GLY A 21 1.43 -15.08 0.38
C GLY A 21 2.00 -16.42 0.83
N ILE A 22 2.94 -16.42 1.79
CA ILE A 22 3.50 -17.65 2.36
C ILE A 22 2.40 -18.46 3.06
N ARG A 23 1.56 -17.81 3.88
CA ARG A 23 0.44 -18.46 4.58
C ARG A 23 -0.54 -19.12 3.60
N ARG A 24 -0.91 -18.44 2.52
CA ARG A 24 -1.88 -18.93 1.53
C ARG A 24 -1.32 -20.08 0.69
N MET A 25 -0.10 -19.93 0.17
CA MET A 25 0.49 -20.92 -0.73
C MET A 25 1.03 -22.14 0.02
N TYR A 26 1.68 -21.95 1.17
CA TYR A 26 2.42 -23.00 1.88
C TYR A 26 1.86 -23.35 3.26
N GLY A 27 0.89 -22.59 3.76
CA GLY A 27 0.17 -22.91 5.00
C GLY A 27 -0.91 -23.98 4.78
N PRO A 28 -1.79 -24.19 5.78
CA PRO A 28 -2.86 -25.18 5.72
C PRO A 28 -3.82 -25.02 4.54
N ASP A 29 -3.95 -23.79 4.02
CA ASP A 29 -4.86 -23.45 2.92
C ASP A 29 -4.41 -24.03 1.57
N GLN A 30 -3.09 -24.22 1.36
CA GLN A 30 -2.49 -24.79 0.14
C GLN A 30 -3.07 -24.20 -1.16
N GLU A 31 -3.26 -22.88 -1.21
CA GLU A 31 -3.90 -22.21 -2.33
C GLU A 31 -3.03 -22.24 -3.59
N ASN A 32 -3.60 -22.67 -4.73
CA ASN A 32 -2.90 -22.81 -6.01
C ASN A 32 -2.70 -21.46 -6.74
N VAL A 33 -1.97 -20.54 -6.10
CA VAL A 33 -1.65 -19.20 -6.60
C VAL A 33 -0.16 -18.94 -6.59
N PHE A 34 0.28 -17.89 -7.30
CA PHE A 34 1.62 -17.34 -7.19
C PHE A 34 1.56 -15.81 -7.11
N TYR A 35 2.57 -15.21 -6.49
CA TYR A 35 2.60 -13.77 -6.24
C TYR A 35 3.59 -13.05 -7.16
N TYR A 36 3.20 -11.86 -7.62
CA TYR A 36 4.06 -10.93 -8.32
C TYR A 36 4.09 -9.60 -7.55
N LEU A 37 5.27 -9.20 -7.09
CA LEU A 37 5.47 -7.94 -6.36
C LEU A 37 6.42 -7.05 -7.16
N THR A 38 5.99 -5.84 -7.48
CA THR A 38 6.87 -4.81 -8.03
C THR A 38 7.61 -4.13 -6.88
N LEU A 39 8.95 -4.16 -6.91
CA LEU A 39 9.79 -3.48 -5.93
C LEU A 39 10.65 -2.42 -6.64
N MET A 40 10.97 -1.36 -5.91
CA MET A 40 11.64 -0.18 -6.45
C MET A 40 13.06 -0.04 -5.86
N ASN A 41 13.96 0.61 -6.61
CA ASN A 41 15.35 0.84 -6.21
C ASN A 41 15.60 2.22 -5.58
N GLU A 42 14.53 2.98 -5.30
CA GLU A 42 14.58 4.32 -4.72
C GLU A 42 14.50 4.26 -3.20
N ASN A 43 15.40 4.97 -2.51
CA ASN A 43 15.39 5.08 -1.06
C ASN A 43 14.60 6.32 -0.62
N TYR A 44 13.65 6.13 0.29
CA TYR A 44 12.89 7.20 0.93
C TYR A 44 12.46 6.76 2.35
N ALA A 45 11.85 7.68 3.10
CA ALA A 45 11.43 7.40 4.47
C ALA A 45 10.32 6.33 4.50
N MET A 46 10.54 5.28 5.28
CA MET A 46 9.59 4.19 5.49
C MET A 46 8.92 4.38 6.87
N PRO A 47 7.68 4.89 6.93
CA PRO A 47 6.98 5.10 8.18
C PRO A 47 6.55 3.78 8.84
N ALA A 48 6.11 3.86 10.10
CA ALA A 48 5.47 2.72 10.76
C ALA A 48 4.12 2.40 10.12
N MET A 49 3.74 1.13 10.16
CA MET A 49 2.42 0.69 9.71
C MET A 49 1.31 1.30 10.59
N PRO A 50 0.25 1.88 10.00
CA PRO A 50 -0.93 2.28 10.78
C PRO A 50 -1.59 1.06 11.43
N GLU A 51 -2.07 1.22 12.67
CA GLU A 51 -2.77 0.15 13.39
C GLU A 51 -4.00 -0.34 12.62
N GLY A 52 -4.11 -1.66 12.42
CA GLY A 52 -5.24 -2.28 11.72
C GLY A 52 -5.20 -2.21 10.19
N ALA A 53 -4.11 -1.70 9.58
CA ALA A 53 -3.99 -1.58 8.13
C ALA A 53 -3.81 -2.93 7.39
N GLU A 54 -3.50 -4.02 8.10
CA GLU A 54 -3.08 -5.31 7.53
C GLU A 54 -4.12 -5.89 6.58
N GLU A 55 -5.40 -5.81 6.94
CA GLU A 55 -6.50 -6.30 6.10
C GLU A 55 -6.67 -5.44 4.85
N GLY A 56 -6.50 -4.12 4.97
CA GLY A 56 -6.57 -3.21 3.83
C GLY A 56 -5.40 -3.44 2.86
N ILE A 57 -4.20 -3.67 3.38
CA ILE A 57 -3.02 -4.03 2.58
C ILE A 57 -3.29 -5.34 1.82
N ARG A 58 -3.77 -6.39 2.49
CA ARG A 58 -4.09 -7.68 1.83
C ARG A 58 -5.17 -7.52 0.76
N LYS A 59 -6.17 -6.66 0.98
CA LYS A 59 -7.24 -6.36 0.01
C LYS A 59 -6.84 -5.36 -1.08
N GLY A 60 -5.69 -4.73 -0.98
CA GLY A 60 -5.11 -3.84 -1.99
C GLY A 60 -5.37 -2.34 -1.80
N ILE A 61 -6.03 -1.91 -0.72
CA ILE A 61 -6.22 -0.48 -0.42
C ILE A 61 -6.51 -0.23 1.07
N TYR A 62 -5.92 0.82 1.61
CA TYR A 62 -6.27 1.40 2.91
C TYR A 62 -6.09 2.91 2.86
N LYS A 63 -6.72 3.62 3.79
CA LYS A 63 -6.59 5.07 3.90
C LYS A 63 -5.34 5.39 4.72
N LEU A 64 -4.37 6.07 4.11
CA LEU A 64 -3.11 6.41 4.75
C LEU A 64 -3.24 7.62 5.69
N GLU A 65 -3.79 8.72 5.18
CA GLU A 65 -3.89 9.98 5.91
C GLU A 65 -5.10 10.81 5.46
N THR A 66 -5.40 11.88 6.18
CA THR A 66 -6.45 12.84 5.82
C THR A 66 -5.98 14.23 6.16
N TYR A 67 -6.01 15.11 5.16
CA TYR A 67 -5.76 16.54 5.31
C TYR A 67 -7.09 17.29 5.38
N THR A 68 -7.12 18.39 6.12
CA THR A 68 -8.26 19.30 6.20
C THR A 68 -8.05 20.47 5.24
N GLY A 69 -9.11 20.91 4.57
CA GLY A 69 -9.11 22.09 3.71
C GLY A 69 -10.52 22.67 3.61
N ASP A 70 -10.62 23.96 3.34
CA ASP A 70 -11.89 24.70 3.46
C ASP A 70 -12.68 24.78 2.15
N LYS A 71 -12.02 24.61 1.00
CA LYS A 71 -12.61 24.84 -0.32
C LYS A 71 -13.32 23.62 -0.89
N ALA A 72 -12.69 22.45 -0.81
CA ALA A 72 -13.17 21.23 -1.43
C ALA A 72 -12.59 19.98 -0.76
N LYS A 73 -13.25 18.83 -0.98
CA LYS A 73 -12.77 17.52 -0.54
C LYS A 73 -12.55 16.63 -1.76
N VAL A 74 -11.33 16.11 -1.88
CA VAL A 74 -10.93 15.17 -2.92
C VAL A 74 -10.36 13.89 -2.30
N GLN A 75 -10.25 12.84 -3.12
CA GLN A 75 -9.55 11.61 -2.75
C GLN A 75 -8.37 11.42 -3.69
N LEU A 76 -7.20 11.17 -3.12
CA LEU A 76 -5.99 10.89 -3.87
C LEU A 76 -5.59 9.43 -3.63
N MET A 77 -5.20 8.73 -4.70
CA MET A 77 -4.85 7.31 -4.67
C MET A 77 -3.56 7.10 -5.45
N SER A 78 -2.70 6.23 -4.96
CA SER A 78 -1.41 5.89 -5.58
C SER A 78 -0.91 4.53 -5.11
N SER A 79 0.16 4.05 -5.73
CA SER A 79 0.92 2.86 -5.37
C SER A 79 2.40 3.08 -5.70
N GLY A 80 3.27 2.16 -5.27
CA GLY A 80 4.70 2.24 -5.51
C GLY A 80 5.32 3.57 -5.04
N THR A 81 6.40 4.01 -5.68
CA THR A 81 7.13 5.23 -5.32
C THR A 81 6.36 6.53 -5.57
N ILE A 82 5.38 6.53 -6.49
CA ILE A 82 4.57 7.70 -6.83
C ILE A 82 3.69 8.15 -5.65
N MET A 83 3.47 7.30 -4.64
CA MET A 83 2.80 7.69 -3.40
C MET A 83 3.45 8.92 -2.76
N ASN A 84 4.78 9.06 -2.80
CA ASN A 84 5.47 10.22 -2.25
C ASN A 84 5.05 11.53 -2.93
N GLU A 85 4.86 11.52 -4.25
CA GLU A 85 4.41 12.69 -5.01
C GLU A 85 2.93 13.00 -4.74
N VAL A 86 2.11 11.97 -4.56
CA VAL A 86 0.69 12.14 -4.20
C VAL A 86 0.54 12.74 -2.81
N ARG A 87 1.40 12.37 -1.85
CA ARG A 87 1.41 12.98 -0.52
C ARG A 87 1.82 14.45 -0.56
N LYS A 88 2.80 14.81 -1.40
CA LYS A 88 3.15 16.24 -1.64
C LYS A 88 1.98 17.00 -2.26
N ALA A 89 1.29 16.41 -3.24
CA ALA A 89 0.11 17.02 -3.85
C ALA A 89 -1.04 17.20 -2.82
N ALA A 90 -1.22 16.23 -1.91
CA ALA A 90 -2.19 16.33 -0.81
C ALA A 90 -1.90 17.53 0.10
N GLN A 91 -0.62 17.73 0.45
CA GLN A 91 -0.19 18.87 1.24
C GLN A 91 -0.45 20.20 0.51
N ILE A 92 -0.04 20.32 -0.75
CA ILE A 92 -0.26 21.53 -1.57
C ILE A 92 -1.76 21.87 -1.62
N LEU A 93 -2.60 20.88 -1.93
CA LEU A 93 -4.06 21.08 -2.01
C LEU A 93 -4.70 21.44 -0.66
N SER A 94 -4.10 21.03 0.47
CA SER A 94 -4.60 21.38 1.80
C SER A 94 -4.25 22.80 2.24
N GLU A 95 -3.19 23.37 1.67
CA GLU A 95 -2.70 24.73 1.95
C GLU A 95 -3.36 25.79 1.04
N GLU A 96 -4.08 25.38 -0.01
CA GLU A 96 -4.83 26.27 -0.93
C GLU A 96 -6.16 26.77 -0.36
#